data_AF-A0AAE9DV50-F1
#
_entry.id   AF-A0AAE9DV50-F1
#
_cell.length_a   1.000
_cell.length_b   1.000
_cell.length_c   1.000
_cell.angle_alpha   90.00
_cell.angle_beta   90.00
_cell.angle_gamma   90.00
#
_symmetry.space_group_name_H-M   'P 1'
#
loop_
_entity.id
_entity.type
_entity.pdbx_description
1 polymer ?
#
loop_
_entity_poly.entity_id
_entity_poly.type
_entity_poly.pdbx_seq_one_letter_code
_entity_poly.pdbx_strand_id
1 'polypeptide(L)'
;MPSKSAVTSKMAFLTMLPCVIVITLFCLAVPLTMITIGITKMDDCEADPRIPIWMIVIAVLMFIERLVGSVNTIKDRKFLKENPKPEFSEDGGNDTLVDWKNRRKNNKSTLFAFLGSFVRLIQFVAFVVGCFWVFGIYSDSDRCNGYVFWTSYFYCLISIIFYIVGACVLGCVCCCIAVLSSD
;
A
#
# COMPACT_ATOMS: atom_id res chain seq x y z
N MET A 1 -14.82 -23.02 30.02
CA MET A 1 -14.12 -21.73 30.21
C MET A 1 -13.37 -21.41 28.92
N PRO A 2 -13.56 -20.25 28.28
CA PRO A 2 -12.80 -19.91 27.08
C PRO A 2 -11.31 -19.78 27.43
N SER A 3 -10.44 -20.41 26.63
CA SER A 3 -8.99 -20.34 26.82
C SER A 3 -8.51 -18.88 26.84
N LYS A 4 -7.61 -18.53 27.77
CA LYS A 4 -7.06 -17.17 27.91
C LYS A 4 -6.52 -16.62 26.58
N SER A 5 -5.98 -17.48 25.71
CA SER A 5 -5.47 -17.09 24.38
C SER A 5 -6.57 -16.57 23.43
N ALA A 6 -7.78 -17.15 23.48
CA ALA A 6 -8.90 -16.73 22.64
C ALA A 6 -9.47 -15.36 23.07
N VAL A 7 -9.37 -15.04 24.36
CA VAL A 7 -9.80 -13.74 24.92
C VAL A 7 -8.80 -12.64 24.57
N THR A 8 -7.50 -12.90 24.70
CA THR A 8 -6.42 -11.94 24.34
C THR A 8 -6.41 -11.63 22.84
N SER A 9 -6.62 -12.64 21.98
CA SER A 9 -6.69 -12.45 20.52
C SER A 9 -7.88 -11.59 20.09
N LYS A 10 -9.06 -11.78 20.70
CA LYS A 10 -10.25 -10.98 20.41
C LYS A 10 -10.12 -9.53 20.90
N MET A 11 -9.51 -9.32 22.07
CA MET A 11 -9.23 -7.96 22.58
C MET A 11 -8.26 -7.20 21.68
N ALA A 12 -7.13 -7.81 21.30
CA ALA A 12 -6.17 -7.18 20.39
C ALA A 12 -6.81 -6.83 19.03
N PHE A 13 -7.68 -7.69 18.50
CA PHE A 13 -8.41 -7.43 17.26
C PHE A 13 -9.38 -6.25 17.38
N LEU A 14 -10.12 -6.13 18.48
CA LEU A 14 -11.06 -5.03 18.74
C LEU A 14 -10.36 -3.69 18.93
N THR A 15 -9.15 -3.68 19.52
CA THR A 15 -8.37 -2.45 19.72
C THR A 15 -7.67 -1.99 18.44
N MET A 16 -7.24 -2.91 17.57
CA MET A 16 -6.52 -2.56 16.33
C MET A 16 -7.44 -2.18 15.17
N LEU A 17 -8.70 -2.63 15.19
CA LEU A 17 -9.66 -2.38 14.13
C LEU A 17 -9.92 -0.88 13.88
N PRO A 18 -10.19 -0.03 14.90
CA PRO A 18 -10.38 1.41 14.71
C PRO A 18 -9.16 2.09 14.10
N CYS A 19 -7.94 1.75 14.55
CA CYS A 19 -6.70 2.29 14.01
C CYS A 19 -6.56 1.98 12.51
N VAL A 20 -6.84 0.74 12.10
CA VAL A 20 -6.78 0.33 10.68
C VAL A 20 -7.81 1.08 9.83
N ILE A 21 -9.01 1.34 10.38
CA ILE A 21 -10.05 2.12 9.69
C ILE A 21 -9.58 3.56 9.51
N VAL A 22 -9.09 4.22 10.56
CA VAL A 22 -8.61 5.61 10.50
C VAL A 22 -7.46 5.75 9.50
N ILE A 23 -6.47 4.86 9.55
CA ILE A 23 -5.35 4.83 8.59
C ILE A 23 -5.89 4.64 7.16
N THR A 24 -6.87 3.76 6.98
CA THR A 24 -7.46 3.53 5.65
C THR A 24 -8.18 4.76 5.12
N LEU A 25 -8.97 5.46 5.95
CA LEU A 25 -9.64 6.70 5.56
C LEU A 25 -8.64 7.79 5.20
N PHE A 26 -7.60 7.97 6.01
CA PHE A 26 -6.53 8.94 5.74
C PHE A 26 -5.81 8.62 4.42
N CYS A 27 -5.45 7.36 4.19
CA CYS A 27 -4.82 6.93 2.94
C CYS A 27 -5.75 7.08 1.72
N LEU A 28 -7.07 7.05 1.88
CA LEU A 28 -8.03 7.30 0.79
C LEU A 28 -8.26 8.79 0.54
N ALA A 29 -8.06 9.64 1.55
CA ALA A 29 -8.17 11.09 1.39
C ALA A 29 -7.14 11.62 0.37
N VAL A 30 -5.91 11.10 0.39
CA VAL A 30 -4.84 11.51 -0.53
C VAL A 30 -5.24 11.34 -2.01
N PRO A 31 -5.58 10.14 -2.53
CA PRO A 31 -5.98 9.99 -3.93
C PRO A 31 -7.27 10.75 -4.26
N LEU A 32 -8.21 10.89 -3.32
CA LEU A 32 -9.41 11.73 -3.52
C LEU A 32 -9.04 13.21 -3.70
N THR A 33 -8.16 13.77 -2.88
CA THR A 33 -7.71 15.16 -3.04
C THR A 33 -6.96 15.35 -4.36
N MET A 34 -6.07 14.42 -4.72
CA MET A 34 -5.31 14.50 -5.97
C MET A 34 -6.20 14.44 -7.20
N ILE A 35 -7.19 13.52 -7.24
CA ILE A 35 -8.09 13.42 -8.38
C ILE A 35 -9.04 14.63 -8.48
N THR A 36 -9.54 15.14 -7.35
CA THR A 36 -10.42 16.31 -7.35
C THR A 36 -9.68 17.56 -7.81
N ILE A 37 -8.47 17.82 -7.30
CA ILE A 37 -7.69 18.97 -7.72
C ILE A 37 -7.25 18.81 -9.19
N GLY A 38 -6.77 17.63 -9.58
CA GLY A 38 -6.36 17.37 -10.96
C GLY A 38 -7.47 17.60 -11.98
N ILE A 39 -8.72 17.20 -11.67
CA ILE A 39 -9.87 17.41 -12.56
C ILE A 39 -10.35 18.87 -12.54
N THR A 40 -10.49 19.47 -11.34
CA THR A 40 -11.06 20.83 -11.22
C THR A 40 -10.10 21.94 -11.66
N LYS A 41 -8.80 21.64 -11.71
CA LYS A 41 -7.72 22.57 -12.03
C LYS A 41 -6.83 22.06 -13.16
N MET A 42 -7.43 21.33 -14.11
CA MET A 42 -6.72 20.67 -15.21
C MET A 42 -5.91 21.64 -16.09
N ASP A 43 -6.46 22.84 -16.35
CA ASP A 43 -5.84 23.84 -17.22
C ASP A 43 -5.16 24.99 -16.46
N ASP A 44 -5.23 25.01 -15.13
CA ASP A 44 -4.76 26.13 -14.30
C ASP A 44 -3.24 26.03 -13.96
N CYS A 45 -2.42 25.45 -14.84
CA CYS A 45 -0.96 25.37 -14.66
C CYS A 45 -0.21 25.62 -15.96
N GLU A 46 0.13 26.89 -16.21
CA GLU A 46 0.80 27.30 -17.45
C GLU A 46 2.26 26.85 -17.51
N ALA A 47 2.93 26.72 -16.35
CA ALA A 47 4.33 26.30 -16.31
C ALA A 47 4.51 24.88 -16.84
N ASP A 48 3.59 23.96 -16.48
CA ASP A 48 3.56 22.62 -17.06
C ASP A 48 2.14 21.99 -16.97
N PRO A 49 1.41 21.86 -18.10
CA PRO A 49 0.07 21.29 -18.11
C PRO A 49 0.04 19.77 -17.83
N ARG A 50 1.21 19.12 -17.75
CA ARG A 50 1.30 17.67 -17.45
C ARG A 50 1.08 17.36 -15.98
N ILE A 51 1.25 18.33 -15.07
CA ILE A 51 1.16 18.11 -13.63
C ILE A 51 -0.27 17.72 -13.19
N PRO A 52 -1.34 18.45 -13.57
CA PRO A 52 -2.71 18.02 -13.24
C PRO A 52 -3.07 16.65 -13.81
N ILE A 53 -2.66 16.36 -15.05
CA ILE A 53 -2.88 15.05 -15.70
C ILE A 53 -2.18 13.95 -14.90
N TRP A 54 -0.94 14.20 -14.49
CA TRP A 54 -0.17 13.28 -13.67
C TRP A 54 -0.84 13.01 -12.31
N MET A 55 -1.39 14.04 -11.65
CA MET A 55 -2.12 13.87 -10.39
C MET A 55 -3.29 12.90 -10.54
N ILE A 56 -4.06 13.01 -11.64
CA ILE A 56 -5.18 12.12 -11.96
C ILE A 56 -4.66 10.68 -12.17
N VAL A 57 -3.60 10.51 -12.98
CA VAL A 57 -3.03 9.19 -13.26
C VAL A 57 -2.56 8.49 -11.97
N ILE A 58 -1.82 9.20 -11.11
CA ILE A 58 -1.36 8.65 -9.83
C ILE A 58 -2.54 8.28 -8.93
N ALA A 59 -3.56 9.14 -8.83
CA ALA A 59 -4.74 8.86 -8.02
C ALA A 59 -5.49 7.60 -8.50
N VAL A 60 -5.67 7.45 -9.81
CA VAL A 60 -6.30 6.24 -10.40
C VAL A 60 -5.47 4.99 -10.10
N LEU A 61 -4.15 5.06 -10.25
CA LEU A 61 -3.28 3.92 -9.93
C LEU A 61 -3.36 3.53 -8.44
N MET A 62 -3.42 4.51 -7.53
CA MET A 62 -3.62 4.25 -6.10
C MET A 62 -4.96 3.56 -5.81
N PHE A 63 -6.04 3.97 -6.48
CA PHE A 63 -7.33 3.29 -6.34
C PHE A 63 -7.25 1.86 -6.83
N ILE A 64 -6.66 1.61 -8.00
CA ILE A 64 -6.48 0.25 -8.54
C ILE A 64 -5.68 -0.61 -7.56
N GLU A 65 -4.55 -0.10 -7.04
CA GLU A 65 -3.75 -0.83 -6.06
C GLU A 65 -4.55 -1.20 -4.81
N ARG A 66 -5.31 -0.24 -4.27
CA ARG A 66 -6.17 -0.48 -3.10
C ARG A 66 -7.25 -1.52 -3.37
N LEU A 67 -7.85 -1.51 -4.57
CA LEU A 67 -8.85 -2.50 -4.98
C LEU A 67 -8.23 -3.90 -5.08
N VAL A 68 -7.07 -4.03 -5.71
CA VAL A 68 -6.33 -5.31 -5.81
C VAL A 68 -5.98 -5.85 -4.42
N GLY A 69 -5.49 -5.00 -3.52
CA GLY A 69 -5.21 -5.37 -2.13
C GLY A 69 -6.46 -5.82 -1.36
N SER A 70 -7.59 -5.15 -1.57
CA SER A 70 -8.87 -5.46 -0.95
C SER A 70 -9.42 -6.80 -1.43
N VAL A 71 -9.40 -7.06 -2.74
CA VAL A 71 -9.81 -8.36 -3.32
C VAL A 71 -8.95 -9.48 -2.77
N ASN A 72 -7.62 -9.31 -2.72
CA ASN A 72 -6.71 -10.31 -2.14
C ASN A 72 -7.03 -10.60 -0.67
N THR A 73 -7.34 -9.56 0.11
CA THR A 73 -7.71 -9.71 1.53
C THR A 73 -9.04 -10.44 1.70
N ILE A 74 -10.05 -10.12 0.88
CA ILE A 74 -11.35 -10.79 0.90
C ILE A 74 -11.21 -12.26 0.53
N LYS A 75 -10.42 -12.58 -0.51
CA LYS A 75 -10.16 -13.96 -0.93
C LYS A 75 -9.46 -14.77 0.15
N ASP A 76 -8.45 -14.20 0.81
CA ASP A 76 -7.74 -14.87 1.91
C ASP A 76 -8.67 -15.09 3.12
N ARG A 77 -9.48 -14.08 3.48
CA ARG A 77 -10.48 -14.22 4.55
C ARG A 77 -11.53 -15.29 4.25
N LYS A 78 -12.03 -15.34 3.00
CA LYS A 78 -12.99 -16.35 2.57
C LYS A 78 -12.39 -17.76 2.69
N PHE A 79 -11.15 -17.94 2.25
CA PHE A 79 -10.44 -19.21 2.39
C PHE A 79 -10.28 -19.63 3.85
N LEU A 80 -9.87 -18.71 4.74
CA LEU A 80 -9.69 -19.00 6.16
C LEU A 80 -11.03 -19.36 6.86
N LYS A 81 -12.14 -18.78 6.41
CA LYS A 81 -13.48 -19.10 6.91
C LYS A 81 -13.95 -20.48 6.45
N GLU A 82 -13.69 -20.84 5.20
CA GLU A 82 -14.10 -22.11 4.60
C GLU A 82 -13.16 -23.27 4.98
N ASN A 83 -11.87 -22.98 5.22
CA ASN A 83 -10.82 -23.95 5.50
C ASN A 83 -10.07 -23.55 6.79
N PRO A 84 -10.62 -23.84 7.98
CA PRO A 84 -9.98 -23.51 9.24
C PRO A 84 -8.60 -24.18 9.34
N LYS A 85 -7.64 -23.49 9.99
CA LYS A 85 -6.29 -24.02 10.17
C LYS A 85 -6.35 -25.25 11.09
N PRO A 86 -5.75 -26.40 10.72
CA PRO A 86 -5.70 -27.57 11.58
C PRO A 86 -4.90 -27.28 12.87
N GLU A 87 -5.36 -27.82 14.00
CA GLU A 87 -4.61 -27.80 15.26
C GLU A 87 -3.50 -28.86 15.23
N PHE A 88 -2.33 -28.53 15.78
CA PHE A 88 -1.20 -29.46 15.85
C PHE A 88 -1.51 -30.56 16.87
N SER A 89 -1.57 -31.82 16.44
CA SER A 89 -1.48 -32.97 17.35
C SER A 89 -0.01 -33.23 17.66
N GLU A 90 0.33 -33.44 18.94
CA GLU A 90 1.71 -33.69 19.42
C GLU A 90 2.36 -34.95 18.81
N ASP A 91 1.59 -35.85 18.21
CA ASP A 91 2.10 -36.95 17.38
C ASP A 91 1.92 -36.64 15.87
N GLY A 92 3.01 -36.31 15.18
CA GLY A 92 3.23 -36.59 13.75
C GLY A 92 2.46 -35.80 12.67
N GLY A 93 1.58 -34.85 13.01
CA GLY A 93 0.67 -34.20 12.05
C GLY A 93 1.25 -33.09 11.15
N ASN A 94 2.47 -33.23 10.62
CA ASN A 94 3.08 -32.21 9.74
C ASN A 94 2.41 -32.16 8.35
N ASP A 95 2.04 -33.31 7.79
CA ASP A 95 1.58 -33.42 6.41
C ASP A 95 0.26 -32.71 6.14
N THR A 96 -0.69 -32.74 7.10
CA THR A 96 -1.99 -32.05 6.98
C THR A 96 -1.85 -30.53 7.00
N LEU A 97 -0.89 -30.02 7.77
CA LEU A 97 -0.57 -28.60 7.82
C LEU A 97 0.13 -28.16 6.53
N VAL A 98 1.04 -28.97 6.01
CA VAL A 98 1.74 -28.72 4.74
C VAL A 98 0.72 -28.69 3.59
N ASP A 99 -0.21 -29.64 3.53
CA ASP A 99 -1.29 -29.65 2.55
C ASP A 99 -2.18 -28.39 2.67
N TRP A 100 -2.62 -28.05 3.88
CA TRP A 100 -3.40 -26.83 4.11
C TRP A 100 -2.67 -25.56 3.65
N LYS A 101 -1.35 -25.46 3.92
CA LYS A 101 -0.51 -24.34 3.50
C LYS A 101 -0.38 -24.28 1.98
N ASN A 102 -0.23 -25.41 1.30
CA ASN A 102 -0.22 -25.50 -0.15
C ASN A 102 -1.55 -25.07 -0.77
N ARG A 103 -2.68 -25.53 -0.21
CA ARG A 103 -4.02 -25.09 -0.67
C ARG A 103 -4.23 -23.60 -0.51
N ARG A 104 -3.80 -23.01 0.62
CA ARG A 104 -3.85 -21.56 0.83
C ARG A 104 -3.01 -20.80 -0.19
N LYS A 105 -1.79 -21.29 -0.46
CA LYS A 105 -0.88 -20.71 -1.45
C LYS A 105 -1.48 -20.76 -2.86
N ASN A 106 -2.09 -21.88 -3.23
CA ASN A 106 -2.73 -22.07 -4.54
C ASN A 106 -4.03 -21.25 -4.70
N ASN A 107 -4.76 -21.00 -3.60
CA ASN A 107 -5.94 -20.14 -3.62
C ASN A 107 -5.59 -18.65 -3.80
N LYS A 108 -4.38 -18.25 -3.41
CA LYS A 108 -3.88 -16.89 -3.67
C LYS A 108 -3.80 -16.70 -5.18
N SER A 109 -4.53 -15.72 -5.71
CA SER A 109 -4.54 -15.49 -7.15
C SER A 109 -3.21 -14.91 -7.60
N THR A 110 -2.46 -15.70 -8.37
CA THR A 110 -1.23 -15.24 -9.02
C THR A 110 -1.49 -14.03 -9.90
N LEU A 111 -2.66 -13.96 -10.56
CA LEU A 111 -3.06 -12.83 -11.41
C LEU A 111 -3.17 -11.52 -10.63
N PHE A 112 -3.93 -11.50 -9.52
CA PHE A 112 -4.05 -10.27 -8.71
C PHE A 112 -2.74 -9.90 -8.03
N ALA A 113 -1.89 -10.88 -7.68
CA ALA A 113 -0.56 -10.59 -7.17
C ALA A 113 0.34 -9.93 -8.24
N PHE A 114 0.32 -10.47 -9.47
CA PHE A 114 1.08 -9.92 -10.60
C PHE A 114 0.59 -8.52 -10.97
N LEU A 115 -0.73 -8.34 -11.10
CA LEU A 115 -1.35 -7.04 -11.37
C LEU A 115 -0.97 -6.00 -10.30
N GLY A 116 -1.04 -6.36 -9.02
CA GLY A 116 -0.62 -5.48 -7.94
C GLY A 116 0.85 -5.09 -8.01
N SER A 117 1.73 -6.04 -8.35
CA SER A 117 3.16 -5.76 -8.54
C SER A 117 3.41 -4.84 -9.73
N PHE A 118 2.70 -5.04 -10.83
CA PHE A 118 2.83 -4.23 -12.04
C PHE A 118 2.34 -2.79 -11.83
N VAL A 119 1.18 -2.63 -11.18
CA VAL A 119 0.64 -1.30 -10.81
C VAL A 119 1.64 -0.54 -9.94
N ARG A 120 2.26 -1.18 -8.96
CA ARG A 120 3.29 -0.56 -8.10
C ARG A 120 4.51 -0.10 -8.87
N LEU A 121 4.95 -0.89 -9.85
CA LEU A 121 6.06 -0.50 -10.72
C LEU A 121 5.71 0.76 -11.52
N ILE A 122 4.51 0.79 -12.11
CA ILE A 122 4.03 1.97 -12.85
C ILE A 122 3.92 3.18 -11.92
N GLN A 123 3.36 3.02 -10.72
CA GLN A 123 3.27 4.09 -9.72
C GLN A 123 4.65 4.64 -9.37
N PHE A 124 5.65 3.78 -9.19
CA PHE A 124 7.02 4.22 -8.90
C PHE A 124 7.63 5.01 -10.06
N VAL A 125 7.49 4.54 -11.30
CA VAL A 125 7.97 5.27 -12.49
C VAL A 125 7.25 6.61 -12.62
N ALA A 126 5.92 6.61 -12.50
CA ALA A 126 5.12 7.83 -12.53
C ALA A 126 5.52 8.80 -11.42
N PHE A 127 5.82 8.31 -10.21
CA PHE A 127 6.28 9.13 -9.09
C PHE A 127 7.61 9.83 -9.39
N VAL A 128 8.59 9.13 -9.96
CA VAL A 128 9.89 9.72 -10.35
C VAL A 128 9.68 10.82 -11.39
N VAL A 129 8.86 10.55 -12.40
CA VAL A 129 8.51 11.54 -13.44
C VAL A 129 7.80 12.76 -12.83
N GLY A 130 6.88 12.53 -11.89
CA GLY A 130 6.19 13.60 -11.17
C GLY A 130 7.13 14.47 -10.34
N CYS A 131 8.09 13.87 -9.64
CA CYS A 131 9.12 14.62 -8.92
C CYS A 131 9.93 15.52 -9.86
N PHE A 132 10.31 14.99 -11.03
CA PHE A 132 11.03 15.77 -12.04
C PHE A 132 10.22 16.98 -12.50
N TRP A 133 8.94 16.81 -12.83
CA TRP A 133 8.08 17.92 -13.26
C TRP A 133 7.86 18.94 -12.14
N VAL A 134 7.47 18.48 -10.95
CA VAL A 134 7.09 19.37 -9.83
C VAL A 134 8.28 20.16 -9.30
N PHE A 135 9.46 19.55 -9.14
CA PHE A 135 10.65 20.28 -8.70
C PHE A 135 11.27 21.12 -9.83
N GLY A 136 11.11 20.70 -11.09
CA GLY A 136 11.59 21.44 -12.25
C GLY A 136 10.93 22.81 -12.42
N ILE A 137 9.67 22.96 -12.02
CA ILE A 137 8.93 24.23 -12.12
C ILE A 137 8.90 25.04 -10.82
N TYR A 138 9.71 24.70 -9.82
CA TYR A 138 9.65 25.39 -8.51
C TYR A 138 9.88 26.91 -8.63
N SER A 139 10.80 27.34 -9.50
CA SER A 139 11.09 28.75 -9.79
C SER A 139 9.93 29.50 -10.44
N ASP A 140 9.09 28.79 -11.18
CA ASP A 140 7.97 29.32 -11.96
C ASP A 140 6.62 28.90 -11.37
N SER A 141 6.61 28.53 -10.07
CA SER A 141 5.44 28.00 -9.39
C SER A 141 4.28 29.00 -9.30
N ASP A 142 4.59 30.31 -9.33
CA ASP A 142 3.60 31.40 -9.38
C ASP A 142 2.75 31.39 -10.66
N ARG A 143 3.20 30.70 -11.72
CA ARG A 143 2.46 30.53 -12.97
C ARG A 143 1.47 29.35 -12.95
N CYS A 144 1.37 28.66 -11.82
CA CYS A 144 0.40 27.60 -11.60
C CYS A 144 -0.52 27.92 -10.44
N ASN A 145 -1.72 27.33 -10.46
CA ASN A 145 -2.62 27.39 -9.34
C ASN A 145 -1.96 26.81 -8.09
N GLY A 146 -1.95 27.58 -7.00
CA GLY A 146 -1.32 27.18 -5.75
C GLY A 146 -1.80 25.81 -5.24
N TYR A 147 -3.08 25.46 -5.44
CA TYR A 147 -3.58 24.13 -5.03
C TYR A 147 -2.94 22.98 -5.82
N VAL A 148 -2.74 23.14 -7.13
CA VAL A 148 -2.11 22.12 -7.99
C VAL A 148 -0.65 21.94 -7.58
N PHE A 149 0.09 23.05 -7.51
CA PHE A 149 1.52 23.03 -7.24
C PHE A 149 1.80 22.52 -5.82
N TRP A 150 1.22 23.14 -4.78
CA TRP A 150 1.52 22.78 -3.40
C TRP A 150 1.05 21.37 -3.05
N THR A 151 -0.11 20.92 -3.54
CA THR A 151 -0.57 19.54 -3.30
C THR A 151 0.40 18.54 -3.91
N SER A 152 0.83 18.76 -5.15
CA SER A 152 1.79 17.89 -5.84
C SER A 152 3.15 17.92 -5.16
N TYR A 153 3.63 19.09 -4.75
CA TYR A 153 4.89 19.28 -4.05
C TYR A 153 4.91 18.54 -2.70
N PHE A 154 3.90 18.74 -1.86
CA PHE A 154 3.82 18.05 -0.57
C PHE A 154 3.67 16.54 -0.75
N TYR A 155 2.88 16.10 -1.72
CA TYR A 155 2.79 14.68 -2.03
C TYR A 155 4.15 14.09 -2.41
N CYS A 156 4.91 14.75 -3.29
CA CYS A 156 6.25 14.32 -3.68
C CYS A 156 7.19 14.28 -2.47
N LEU A 157 7.24 15.35 -1.68
CA LEU A 157 8.11 15.45 -0.50
C LEU A 157 7.82 14.35 0.53
N ILE A 158 6.55 14.19 0.91
CA ILE A 158 6.11 13.18 1.87
C ILE A 158 6.43 11.77 1.36
N SER A 159 6.20 11.52 0.07
CA SER A 159 6.50 10.22 -0.54
C SER A 159 8.00 9.93 -0.53
N ILE A 160 8.87 10.90 -0.83
CA ILE A 160 10.33 10.74 -0.72
C ILE A 160 10.72 10.36 0.70
N ILE A 161 10.18 11.06 1.72
CA ILE A 161 10.46 10.76 3.12
C ILE A 161 10.05 9.32 3.44
N PHE A 162 8.85 8.89 3.05
CA PHE A 162 8.42 7.51 3.28
C PHE A 162 9.27 6.48 2.54
N TYR A 163 9.71 6.75 1.31
CA TYR A 163 10.59 5.84 0.58
C TYR A 163 11.96 5.71 1.25
N ILE A 164 12.55 6.82 1.72
CA ILE A 164 13.83 6.81 2.44
C ILE A 164 13.69 6.03 3.75
N VAL A 165 12.67 6.36 4.56
CA VAL A 165 12.41 5.65 5.83
C VAL A 165 12.19 4.15 5.58
N GLY A 166 11.40 3.80 4.56
CA GLY A 166 11.16 2.41 4.18
C GLY A 166 12.44 1.67 3.78
N ALA A 167 13.29 2.30 2.97
CA ALA A 167 14.59 1.75 2.58
C ALA A 167 15.53 1.57 3.78
N CYS A 168 15.59 2.54 4.69
CA CYS A 168 16.38 2.44 5.92
C CYS A 168 15.90 1.28 6.80
N VAL A 169 14.60 1.16 7.05
CA VAL A 169 14.04 0.07 7.86
C VAL A 169 14.33 -1.28 7.23
N LEU A 170 14.12 -1.43 5.92
CA LEU A 170 14.42 -2.68 5.21
C LEU A 170 15.92 -3.01 5.26
N GLY A 171 16.79 -2.01 5.05
CA GLY A 171 18.24 -2.16 5.17
C GLY A 171 18.65 -2.63 6.56
N CYS A 172 18.15 -1.99 7.62
CA CYS A 172 18.41 -2.37 8.99
C CYS A 172 17.95 -3.82 9.29
N VAL A 173 16.75 -4.19 8.85
CA VAL A 173 16.23 -5.55 9.04
C VAL A 173 17.09 -6.58 8.31
N CYS A 174 17.50 -6.31 7.06
CA CYS A 174 18.39 -7.19 6.30
C CYS A 174 19.75 -7.36 6.99
N CYS A 175 20.34 -6.27 7.49
CA CYS A 175 21.59 -6.33 8.25
C CYS A 175 21.46 -7.16 9.52
N CYS A 176 20.37 -6.99 10.30
CA CYS A 176 20.13 -7.79 11.50
C CYS A 176 19.97 -9.27 11.18
N ILE A 177 19.25 -9.62 10.11
CA ILE A 177 19.07 -11.02 9.68
C ILE A 177 20.41 -11.62 9.25
N ALA A 178 21.23 -10.87 8.50
CA ALA A 178 22.54 -11.34 8.05
C ALA A 178 23.45 -11.67 9.25
N VAL A 179 23.49 -10.79 10.26
CA VAL A 179 24.26 -11.02 11.50
C VAL A 179 23.75 -12.25 12.26
N LEU A 180 22.43 -12.39 12.43
CA LEU A 180 21.84 -13.55 13.10
C LEU A 180 22.01 -14.86 12.33
N SER A 181 22.24 -14.81 11.01
CA SER A 181 22.51 -16.01 10.20
C SER A 181 23.98 -16.42 10.17
N SER A 182 24.87 -15.54 10.65
CA SER A 182 26.31 -15.79 10.77
C SER A 182 26.75 -16.28 12.15
N ASP A 183 25.85 -16.25 13.15
CA ASP A 183 26.00 -16.90 14.46
C ASP A 183 25.34 -18.29 14.45
#